data_AF-A0A7V8V6T0-F1
#
_entry.id   AF-A0A7V8V6T0-F1
#
_cell.length_a   1.000
_cell.length_b   1.000
_cell.length_c   1.000
_cell.angle_alpha   90.00
_cell.angle_beta   90.00
_cell.angle_gamma   90.00
#
_symmetry.space_group_name_H-M   'P 1'
#
loop_
_entity.id
_entity.type
_entity.pdbx_description
1 polymer ?
#
loop_
_entity_poly.entity_id
_entity_poly.type
_entity_poly.pdbx_seq_one_letter_code
_entity_poly.pdbx_strand_id
1 'polypeptide(L)'
;MSRTHHTSSILLLLVVLVLGCGERKIRPQVDHTKATVSTEGGSAKQFVDQAMTYLRDLDRYPTGKVKAEVLELMNRWLISQKLDPTWQPDPMVAELPEAIQSLPGLQDLESRPFLDQPPQFASATFRGSEFDFLVGTFWAKSISDWIRKNKTPPADMQAFLDAQIDQTLDQSQVNDLGLAYLFFDWTIRHIHPVRTNEHEEGKFAPGTSRDTWNALQLNEGDALERARVFIQLCRQQGLDAVVLKFGQGDKQPQVVGVAIGQELFLFDMAYALPISEKDGTGIQRLSHLVKHPEDLQAMASANYKYPVTAEDLENVTLLIEAPSTALTQATKLLEGVLSGDSTMKVHVDPSSLKDRLSNFQGVTDIQLWTTPFEAEMAIGKRLSDPVLGPLFQVERWIYDTMTPFATARTLQLMCIFDDESQQRGARSMFMETRLMERQFRIANEREQLEMLAMGGMEFPDNPEVQRFLLDRVQKNVLLWRELASFNLGVIALEDEQFESAIYFFENGTLEEFPNTRFKSAAFYGIARSAEGLAQQDESQEMAQTAFDFYTDDDDVLSAYRRGNALRAQRLPLLESKAETADKRQTAEDPEMPETEFESPDDKANAAESSPAEAEQTTEN
;
A
#
# COMPACT_ATOMS: atom_id res chain seq x y z
N MET A 1 -86.94 -16.11 -17.65
CA MET A 1 -87.76 -15.10 -18.34
C MET A 1 -86.92 -13.83 -18.48
N SER A 2 -86.87 -13.27 -19.70
CA SER A 2 -86.36 -11.94 -20.12
C SER A 2 -84.88 -11.60 -19.81
N ARG A 3 -83.91 -11.55 -20.76
CA ARG A 3 -83.67 -10.57 -21.86
C ARG A 3 -83.95 -9.12 -21.40
N THR A 4 -82.99 -8.19 -21.34
CA THR A 4 -82.19 -7.52 -22.40
C THR A 4 -81.03 -6.75 -21.70
N HIS A 5 -79.86 -6.40 -22.25
CA HIS A 5 -79.51 -5.74 -23.52
C HIS A 5 -78.04 -6.04 -23.92
N HIS A 6 -77.83 -6.27 -25.21
CA HIS A 6 -76.56 -6.05 -25.91
C HIS A 6 -76.30 -4.54 -26.04
N THR A 7 -75.04 -4.10 -25.92
CA THR A 7 -74.25 -3.51 -27.03
C THR A 7 -72.90 -2.97 -26.53
N SER A 8 -71.86 -3.20 -27.34
CA SER A 8 -70.55 -2.52 -27.34
C SER A 8 -69.50 -2.95 -26.31
N SER A 9 -68.88 -4.11 -26.55
CA SER A 9 -67.54 -4.45 -26.02
C SER A 9 -66.75 -5.27 -27.05
N ILE A 10 -66.59 -4.71 -28.25
CA ILE A 10 -65.62 -5.19 -29.25
C ILE A 10 -64.88 -3.96 -29.77
N LEU A 11 -63.90 -3.49 -28.99
CA LEU A 11 -62.77 -2.71 -29.49
C LEU A 11 -61.68 -2.66 -28.41
N LEU A 12 -60.82 -3.67 -28.35
CA LEU A 12 -59.39 -3.58 -27.99
C LEU A 12 -58.87 -5.01 -27.68
N LEU A 13 -58.59 -5.78 -28.72
CA LEU A 13 -57.69 -6.93 -28.57
C LEU A 13 -56.97 -7.18 -29.89
N LEU A 14 -56.27 -6.15 -30.37
CA LEU A 14 -55.35 -6.27 -31.51
C LEU A 14 -54.40 -5.05 -31.63
N VAL A 15 -53.74 -4.67 -30.53
CA VAL A 15 -52.47 -3.90 -30.56
C VAL A 15 -51.66 -4.25 -29.30
N VAL A 16 -50.93 -5.38 -29.32
CA VAL A 16 -49.87 -5.68 -28.31
C VAL A 16 -48.56 -6.10 -29.02
N LEU A 17 -48.31 -5.59 -30.23
CA LEU A 17 -47.11 -5.96 -31.00
C LEU A 17 -46.30 -4.79 -31.59
N VAL A 18 -46.42 -3.58 -31.04
CA VAL A 18 -45.47 -2.50 -31.34
C VAL A 18 -45.30 -1.60 -30.12
N LEU A 19 -44.44 -1.96 -29.17
CA LEU A 19 -43.66 -1.03 -28.32
C LEU A 19 -42.50 -1.83 -27.68
N GLY A 20 -41.65 -2.37 -28.55
CA GLY A 20 -40.29 -2.76 -28.19
C GLY A 20 -39.32 -1.65 -28.59
N CYS A 21 -38.22 -1.54 -27.84
CA CYS A 21 -37.03 -0.72 -28.09
C CYS A 21 -37.15 0.78 -27.75
N GLY A 22 -37.01 1.08 -26.46
CA GLY A 22 -36.41 2.34 -26.02
C GLY A 22 -35.06 2.02 -25.37
N GLU A 23 -33.97 2.20 -26.11
CA GLU A 23 -32.62 2.25 -25.55
C GLU A 23 -32.62 3.19 -24.33
N ARG A 24 -32.49 2.66 -23.12
CA ARG A 24 -31.97 3.46 -22.01
C ARG A 24 -30.47 3.60 -22.23
N LYS A 25 -30.10 4.53 -23.12
CA LYS A 25 -28.80 5.18 -23.04
C LYS A 25 -28.78 5.83 -21.66
N ILE A 26 -27.99 5.26 -20.76
CA ILE A 26 -27.46 6.02 -19.63
C ILE A 26 -26.61 7.09 -20.29
N ARG A 27 -27.25 8.20 -20.68
CA ARG A 27 -26.52 9.45 -20.87
C ARG A 27 -25.91 9.71 -19.49
N PRO A 28 -24.60 9.97 -19.38
CA PRO A 28 -24.14 10.72 -18.23
C PRO A 28 -24.97 11.99 -18.26
N GLN A 29 -25.90 12.09 -17.31
CA GLN A 29 -26.57 13.34 -17.06
C GLN A 29 -25.44 14.22 -16.58
N VAL A 30 -24.87 14.99 -17.51
CA VAL A 30 -24.14 16.18 -17.15
C VAL A 30 -25.20 16.98 -16.42
N ASP A 31 -25.20 16.88 -15.10
CA ASP A 31 -25.71 17.94 -14.26
C ASP A 31 -24.82 19.12 -14.61
N HIS A 32 -25.23 19.82 -15.66
CA HIS A 32 -25.10 21.24 -15.73
C HIS A 32 -25.99 21.80 -14.62
N THR A 33 -25.67 21.52 -13.36
CA THR A 33 -25.60 22.59 -12.38
C THR A 33 -24.58 23.56 -12.96
N LYS A 34 -25.06 24.38 -13.90
CA LYS A 34 -24.80 25.80 -13.84
C LYS A 34 -25.18 26.17 -12.42
N ALA A 35 -24.23 26.02 -11.50
CA ALA A 35 -24.09 26.96 -10.43
C ALA A 35 -24.24 28.31 -11.14
N THR A 36 -25.35 28.99 -10.85
CA THR A 36 -25.55 30.36 -11.27
C THR A 36 -24.47 31.13 -10.53
N VAL A 37 -23.25 31.11 -11.08
CA VAL A 37 -22.10 31.81 -10.52
C VAL A 37 -22.39 33.28 -10.75
N SER A 38 -22.74 33.96 -9.66
CA SER A 38 -22.71 35.41 -9.59
C SER A 38 -21.33 35.85 -10.09
N THR A 39 -21.28 36.51 -11.24
CA THR A 39 -20.11 37.26 -11.72
C THR A 39 -19.96 38.57 -10.92
N GLU A 40 -20.12 38.49 -9.60
CA GLU A 40 -19.80 39.53 -8.63
C GLU A 40 -18.70 38.96 -7.73
N GLY A 41 -17.45 39.35 -7.99
CA GLY A 41 -16.32 39.29 -7.04
C GLY A 41 -16.13 38.01 -6.20
N GLY A 42 -16.44 36.82 -6.74
CA GLY A 42 -16.22 35.55 -6.04
C GLY A 42 -14.73 35.30 -5.80
N SER A 43 -14.37 35.10 -4.53
CA SER A 43 -13.00 34.82 -4.05
C SER A 43 -12.27 33.82 -4.94
N ALA A 44 -11.01 34.10 -5.29
CA ALA A 44 -10.13 33.20 -6.04
C ALA A 44 -10.14 31.74 -5.54
N LYS A 45 -10.46 31.53 -4.26
CA LYS A 45 -10.68 30.22 -3.63
C LYS A 45 -11.67 29.33 -4.41
N GLN A 46 -12.64 29.88 -5.13
CA GLN A 46 -13.59 29.09 -5.92
C GLN A 46 -12.90 28.15 -6.93
N PHE A 47 -11.75 28.55 -7.48
CA PHE A 47 -10.99 27.71 -8.41
C PHE A 47 -10.37 26.51 -7.69
N VAL A 48 -9.86 26.70 -6.46
CA VAL A 48 -9.38 25.61 -5.60
C VAL A 48 -10.54 24.67 -5.26
N ASP A 49 -11.69 25.20 -4.84
CA ASP A 49 -12.85 24.39 -4.47
C ASP A 49 -13.37 23.54 -5.66
N GLN A 50 -13.32 24.10 -6.88
CA GLN A 50 -13.67 23.38 -8.10
C GLN A 50 -12.63 22.30 -8.44
N ALA A 51 -11.34 22.59 -8.32
CA ALA A 51 -10.28 21.61 -8.52
C ALA A 51 -10.37 20.44 -7.52
N MET A 52 -10.68 20.73 -6.25
CA MET A 52 -10.91 19.69 -5.23
C MET A 52 -12.17 18.87 -5.51
N THR A 53 -13.19 19.44 -6.16
CA THR A 53 -14.36 18.68 -6.61
C THR A 53 -13.99 17.68 -7.69
N TYR A 54 -13.16 18.08 -8.64
CA TYR A 54 -12.62 17.16 -9.64
C TYR A 54 -11.79 16.02 -9.02
N LEU A 55 -11.01 16.28 -7.96
CA LEU A 55 -10.30 15.22 -7.23
C LEU A 55 -11.26 14.27 -6.50
N ARG A 56 -12.39 14.76 -5.97
CA ARG A 56 -13.43 13.92 -5.36
C ARG A 56 -14.25 13.11 -6.37
N ASP A 57 -14.24 13.49 -7.65
CA ASP A 57 -14.99 12.85 -8.72
C ASP A 57 -14.04 12.12 -9.71
N LEU A 58 -12.87 11.66 -9.25
CA LEU A 58 -11.87 10.98 -10.09
C LEU A 58 -12.43 9.72 -10.79
N ASP A 59 -13.45 9.08 -10.20
CA ASP A 59 -14.12 7.89 -10.74
C ASP A 59 -15.10 8.21 -11.88
N ARG A 60 -15.51 9.48 -12.03
CA ARG A 60 -16.58 9.91 -12.94
C ARG A 60 -16.12 10.42 -14.29
N TYR A 61 -14.83 10.76 -14.42
CA TYR A 61 -14.30 11.44 -15.59
C TYR A 61 -12.98 10.81 -16.07
N PRO A 62 -12.68 10.88 -17.38
CA PRO A 62 -11.39 10.42 -17.90
C PRO A 62 -10.26 11.21 -17.26
N THR A 63 -9.28 10.52 -16.69
CA THR A 63 -8.25 11.15 -15.86
C THR A 63 -7.45 12.23 -16.59
N GLY A 64 -7.17 12.05 -17.89
CA GLY A 64 -6.48 13.08 -18.68
C GLY A 64 -7.26 14.41 -18.79
N LYS A 65 -8.60 14.35 -18.81
CA LYS A 65 -9.45 15.54 -18.76
C LYS A 65 -9.43 16.17 -17.36
N VAL A 66 -9.55 15.35 -16.32
CA VAL A 66 -9.49 15.82 -14.92
C VAL A 66 -8.18 16.55 -14.65
N LYS A 67 -7.05 15.98 -15.10
CA LYS A 67 -5.73 16.58 -14.99
C LYS A 67 -5.69 17.99 -15.58
N ALA A 68 -6.15 18.15 -16.83
CA ALA A 68 -6.14 19.44 -17.52
C ALA A 68 -6.96 20.49 -16.77
N GLU A 69 -8.16 20.12 -16.31
CA GLU A 69 -9.05 21.01 -15.55
C GLU A 69 -8.45 21.40 -14.19
N VAL A 70 -7.92 20.43 -13.45
CA VAL A 70 -7.29 20.67 -12.13
C VAL A 70 -6.09 21.61 -12.28
N LEU A 71 -5.18 21.35 -13.22
CA LEU A 71 -4.01 22.20 -13.42
C LEU A 71 -4.38 23.61 -13.89
N GLU A 72 -5.37 23.75 -14.79
CA GLU A 72 -5.86 25.06 -15.21
C GLU A 72 -6.41 25.84 -14.01
N LEU A 73 -7.28 25.22 -13.21
CA LEU A 73 -7.91 25.86 -12.06
C LEU A 73 -6.89 26.24 -10.99
N MET A 74 -5.95 25.35 -10.66
CA MET A 74 -4.89 25.63 -9.69
C MET A 74 -3.99 26.78 -10.16
N ASN A 75 -3.60 26.82 -11.43
CA ASN A 75 -2.76 27.89 -11.96
C ASN A 75 -3.51 29.23 -12.08
N ARG A 76 -4.80 29.21 -12.42
CA ARG A 76 -5.65 30.42 -12.39
C ARG A 76 -5.80 30.98 -10.98
N TRP A 77 -5.97 30.11 -9.98
CA TRP A 77 -5.94 30.51 -8.58
C TRP A 77 -4.59 31.12 -8.21
N LEU A 78 -3.48 30.46 -8.54
CA LEU A 78 -2.13 30.92 -8.18
C LEU A 78 -1.81 32.30 -8.78
N ILE A 79 -2.16 32.55 -10.05
CA ILE A 79 -1.98 33.86 -10.71
C ILE A 79 -2.69 34.99 -9.96
N SER A 80 -3.82 34.70 -9.30
CA SER A 80 -4.55 35.69 -8.50
C SER A 80 -4.01 35.87 -7.08
N GLN A 81 -3.04 35.06 -6.65
CA GLN A 81 -2.39 35.19 -5.35
C GLN A 81 -1.26 36.22 -5.40
N LYS A 82 -1.03 36.90 -4.27
CA LYS A 82 0.17 37.71 -4.08
C LYS A 82 1.26 36.80 -3.53
N LEU A 83 2.18 36.38 -4.39
CA LEU A 83 3.41 35.69 -3.97
C LEU A 83 4.21 36.60 -3.02
N ASP A 84 4.77 36.02 -1.97
CA ASP A 84 5.67 36.73 -1.06
C ASP A 84 7.05 36.84 -1.73
N PRO A 85 7.49 38.05 -2.12
CA PRO A 85 8.76 38.24 -2.83
C PRO A 85 9.99 38.02 -1.92
N THR A 86 9.78 37.88 -0.60
CA THR A 86 10.83 37.60 0.37
C THR A 86 10.92 36.11 0.71
N TRP A 87 9.98 35.29 0.24
CA TRP A 87 10.07 33.85 0.37
C TRP A 87 11.30 33.34 -0.39
N GLN A 88 11.95 32.34 0.19
CA GLN A 88 13.10 31.67 -0.40
C GLN A 88 12.89 30.16 -0.31
N PRO A 89 13.46 29.38 -1.24
CA PRO A 89 13.52 27.93 -1.10
C PRO A 89 14.14 27.53 0.24
N ASP A 90 13.70 26.38 0.78
CA ASP A 90 14.25 25.86 2.03
C ASP A 90 15.78 25.69 1.92
N PRO A 91 16.57 26.14 2.91
CA PRO A 91 18.03 26.02 2.89
C PRO A 91 18.55 24.60 2.64
N MET A 92 17.82 23.57 3.07
CA MET A 92 18.22 22.17 2.86
C MET A 92 18.22 21.76 1.38
N VAL A 93 17.54 22.50 0.50
CA VAL A 93 17.61 22.28 -0.96
C VAL A 93 19.03 22.56 -1.48
N ALA A 94 19.72 23.56 -0.93
CA ALA A 94 21.09 23.90 -1.31
C ALA A 94 22.13 22.86 -0.81
N GLU A 95 21.76 22.00 0.14
CA GLU A 95 22.60 20.92 0.68
C GLU A 95 22.56 19.66 -0.21
N LEU A 96 21.62 19.57 -1.17
CA LEU A 96 21.49 18.42 -2.07
C LEU A 96 22.69 18.28 -3.03
N PRO A 97 22.95 17.09 -3.59
CA PRO A 97 23.94 16.94 -4.66
C PRO A 97 23.61 17.81 -5.90
N GLU A 98 24.63 18.36 -6.56
CA GLU A 98 24.46 19.24 -7.74
C GLU A 98 23.60 18.60 -8.85
N ALA A 99 23.77 17.30 -9.08
CA ALA A 99 22.97 16.55 -10.05
C ALA A 99 21.47 16.59 -9.72
N ILE A 100 21.11 16.55 -8.44
CA ILE A 100 19.72 16.65 -7.97
C ILE A 100 19.25 18.11 -8.03
N GLN A 101 20.05 19.06 -7.56
CA GLN A 101 19.70 20.49 -7.62
C GLN A 101 19.40 20.96 -9.04
N SER A 102 20.01 20.37 -10.06
CA SER A 102 19.80 20.70 -11.48
C SER A 102 18.48 20.17 -12.08
N LEU A 103 17.72 19.37 -11.33
CA LEU A 103 16.48 18.78 -11.84
C LEU A 103 15.42 19.86 -12.11
N PRO A 104 14.62 19.71 -13.18
CA PRO A 104 13.60 20.71 -13.53
C PRO A 104 12.60 21.01 -12.41
N GLY A 105 12.21 19.99 -11.63
CA GLY A 105 11.29 20.15 -10.50
C GLY A 105 11.86 20.99 -9.35
N LEU A 106 13.18 21.16 -9.28
CA LEU A 106 13.83 21.97 -8.23
C LEU A 106 14.19 23.39 -8.69
N GLN A 107 13.80 23.78 -9.91
CA GLN A 107 13.99 25.13 -10.41
C GLN A 107 12.81 26.05 -10.04
N ASP A 108 13.10 27.33 -9.87
CA ASP A 108 12.12 28.42 -9.72
C ASP A 108 11.08 28.20 -8.59
N LEU A 109 11.43 27.49 -7.50
CA LEU A 109 10.50 27.07 -6.43
C LEU A 109 9.67 28.22 -5.81
N GLU A 110 10.18 29.44 -5.87
CA GLU A 110 9.53 30.68 -5.41
C GLU A 110 8.41 31.18 -6.31
N SER A 111 8.39 30.84 -7.60
CA SER A 111 7.42 31.37 -8.56
C SER A 111 6.84 30.32 -9.51
N ARG A 112 7.28 29.07 -9.39
CA ARG A 112 6.90 27.95 -10.23
C ARG A 112 5.38 27.72 -10.17
N PRO A 113 4.69 27.70 -11.33
CA PRO A 113 3.31 27.26 -11.41
C PRO A 113 3.20 25.75 -11.22
N PHE A 114 1.98 25.24 -11.05
CA PHE A 114 1.78 23.80 -11.07
C PHE A 114 2.10 23.25 -12.46
N LEU A 115 3.16 22.44 -12.55
CA LEU A 115 3.67 21.94 -13.81
C LEU A 115 2.79 20.83 -14.40
N ASP A 116 2.54 20.92 -15.71
CA ASP A 116 2.05 19.79 -16.50
C ASP A 116 3.20 18.82 -16.81
N GLN A 117 2.86 17.65 -17.32
CA GLN A 117 3.81 16.64 -17.75
C GLN A 117 4.77 17.19 -18.82
N PRO A 118 6.01 16.70 -18.85
CA PRO A 118 6.93 17.02 -19.94
C PRO A 118 6.32 16.72 -21.32
N PRO A 119 6.46 17.62 -22.33
CA PRO A 119 5.85 17.44 -23.65
C PRO A 119 6.19 16.12 -24.33
N GLN A 120 7.39 15.59 -24.11
CA GLN A 120 7.84 14.30 -24.65
C GLN A 120 7.06 13.09 -24.10
N PHE A 121 6.31 13.24 -23.00
CA PHE A 121 5.46 12.18 -22.45
C PHE A 121 4.07 12.16 -23.07
N ALA A 122 3.63 13.26 -23.72
CA ALA A 122 2.24 13.46 -24.14
C ALA A 122 1.70 12.38 -25.11
N SER A 123 2.55 11.73 -25.88
CA SER A 123 2.16 10.62 -26.76
C SER A 123 2.04 9.27 -26.03
N ALA A 124 2.59 9.14 -24.82
CA ALA A 124 2.70 7.88 -24.10
C ALA A 124 1.86 7.83 -22.82
N THR A 125 1.70 8.94 -22.11
CA THR A 125 0.93 9.02 -20.87
C THR A 125 0.50 10.45 -20.58
N PHE A 126 -0.53 10.63 -19.75
CA PHE A 126 -0.84 11.93 -19.14
C PHE A 126 -0.23 12.10 -17.73
N ARG A 127 0.57 11.12 -17.28
CA ARG A 127 1.23 11.12 -15.98
C ARG A 127 2.59 11.83 -16.03
N GLY A 128 3.15 12.12 -14.86
CA GLY A 128 4.40 12.84 -14.67
C GLY A 128 4.22 14.34 -14.51
N SER A 129 3.06 14.76 -13.98
CA SER A 129 2.72 16.16 -13.73
C SER A 129 2.45 16.40 -12.24
N GLU A 130 2.34 17.65 -11.82
CA GLU A 130 2.01 17.97 -10.42
C GLU A 130 0.57 17.60 -10.04
N PHE A 131 -0.29 17.30 -11.01
CA PHE A 131 -1.57 16.66 -10.75
C PHE A 131 -1.41 15.31 -10.04
N ASP A 132 -0.39 14.53 -10.39
CA ASP A 132 -0.19 13.22 -9.78
C ASP A 132 0.21 13.32 -8.30
N PHE A 133 0.99 14.36 -7.94
CA PHE A 133 1.27 14.70 -6.56
C PHE A 133 -0.01 15.07 -5.77
N LEU A 134 -0.88 15.90 -6.37
CA LEU A 134 -2.16 16.27 -5.74
C LEU A 134 -3.10 15.08 -5.57
N VAL A 135 -3.18 14.20 -6.57
CA VAL A 135 -3.98 12.96 -6.51
C VAL A 135 -3.45 12.01 -5.45
N GLY A 136 -2.14 11.76 -5.42
CA GLY A 136 -1.51 10.92 -4.38
C GLY A 136 -1.73 11.47 -2.98
N THR A 137 -1.65 12.79 -2.82
CA THR A 137 -1.93 13.47 -1.54
C THR A 137 -3.40 13.36 -1.14
N PHE A 138 -4.31 13.53 -2.09
CA PHE A 138 -5.74 13.36 -1.87
C PHE A 138 -6.08 11.92 -1.44
N TRP A 139 -5.55 10.91 -2.13
CA TRP A 139 -5.73 9.50 -1.73
C TRP A 139 -5.16 9.22 -0.33
N ALA A 140 -3.94 9.69 -0.04
CA ALA A 140 -3.37 9.53 1.30
C ALA A 140 -4.24 10.20 2.38
N LYS A 141 -4.88 11.33 2.07
CA LYS A 141 -5.81 12.00 2.99
C LYS A 141 -7.07 11.17 3.21
N SER A 142 -7.70 10.69 2.13
CA SER A 142 -8.87 9.80 2.21
C SER A 142 -8.58 8.54 3.03
N ILE A 143 -7.44 7.89 2.77
CA ILE A 143 -7.01 6.68 3.49
C ILE A 143 -6.77 6.97 4.96
N SER A 144 -5.96 7.99 5.28
CA SER A 144 -5.62 8.28 6.68
C SER A 144 -6.82 8.73 7.51
N ASP A 145 -7.76 9.49 6.93
CA ASP A 145 -9.02 9.84 7.58
C ASP A 145 -9.90 8.60 7.82
N TRP A 146 -10.00 7.74 6.81
CA TRP A 146 -10.79 6.51 6.90
C TRP A 146 -10.24 5.58 7.99
N ILE A 147 -8.92 5.39 8.05
CA ILE A 147 -8.26 4.59 9.10
C ILE A 147 -8.53 5.21 10.47
N ARG A 148 -8.28 6.52 10.66
CA ARG A 148 -8.53 7.23 11.93
C ARG A 148 -9.98 7.02 12.42
N LYS A 149 -10.93 6.98 11.49
CA LYS A 149 -12.36 6.87 11.81
C LYS A 149 -12.83 5.43 12.06
N ASN A 150 -12.28 4.45 11.33
CA ASN A 150 -12.86 3.11 11.23
C ASN A 150 -11.97 2.00 11.78
N LYS A 151 -10.74 2.30 12.23
CA LYS A 151 -9.79 1.29 12.69
C LYS A 151 -9.31 1.53 14.10
N THR A 152 -9.05 0.43 14.79
CA THR A 152 -8.46 0.39 16.13
C THR A 152 -7.31 -0.62 16.12
N PRO A 153 -6.25 -0.38 16.90
CA PRO A 153 -5.18 -1.38 17.04
C PRO A 153 -5.72 -2.72 17.55
N PRO A 154 -5.10 -3.86 17.18
CA PRO A 154 -5.43 -5.17 17.73
C PRO A 154 -5.14 -5.20 19.24
N ALA A 155 -5.74 -6.17 19.95
CA ALA A 155 -5.78 -6.17 21.42
C ALA A 155 -4.38 -6.20 22.08
N ASP A 156 -3.44 -6.95 21.51
CA ASP A 156 -2.05 -7.02 21.96
C ASP A 156 -1.32 -5.67 21.80
N MET A 157 -1.49 -5.01 20.66
CA MET A 157 -0.96 -3.68 20.42
C MET A 157 -1.65 -2.64 21.30
N GLN A 158 -2.96 -2.74 21.52
CA GLN A 158 -3.68 -1.86 22.44
C GLN A 158 -3.16 -2.00 23.86
N ALA A 159 -2.88 -3.22 24.34
CA ALA A 159 -2.27 -3.45 25.64
C ALA A 159 -0.87 -2.81 25.76
N PHE A 160 -0.05 -2.89 24.70
CA PHE A 160 1.22 -2.18 24.62
C PHE A 160 1.03 -0.65 24.71
N LEU A 161 0.11 -0.10 23.93
CA LEU A 161 -0.19 1.33 23.89
C LEU A 161 -0.67 1.85 25.26
N ASP A 162 -1.57 1.12 25.91
CA ASP A 162 -2.08 1.46 27.24
C ASP A 162 -0.95 1.46 28.28
N ALA A 163 0.02 0.55 28.15
CA ALA A 163 1.17 0.49 29.03
C ALA A 163 2.14 1.68 28.85
N GLN A 164 2.10 2.40 27.72
CA GLN A 164 2.94 3.58 27.49
C GLN A 164 2.40 4.84 28.19
N ILE A 165 1.11 4.85 28.56
CA ILE A 165 0.48 5.94 29.30
C ILE A 165 1.21 6.11 30.65
N ASP A 166 1.53 7.35 31.00
CA ASP A 166 2.22 7.75 32.25
C ASP A 166 3.68 7.26 32.41
N GLN A 167 4.21 6.43 31.49
CA GLN A 167 5.63 6.13 31.43
C GLN A 167 6.40 7.25 30.71
N THR A 168 6.04 7.46 29.44
CA THR A 168 6.75 8.41 28.57
C THR A 168 5.83 9.23 27.69
N LEU A 169 4.58 8.80 27.49
CA LEU A 169 3.62 9.43 26.60
C LEU A 169 2.36 9.85 27.37
N ASP A 170 1.76 10.98 26.95
CA ASP A 170 0.41 11.35 27.33
C ASP A 170 -0.64 10.64 26.46
N GLN A 171 -1.93 10.76 26.82
CA GLN A 171 -3.02 10.10 26.10
C GLN A 171 -3.10 10.49 24.62
N SER A 172 -2.82 11.76 24.28
CA SER A 172 -2.84 12.20 22.88
C SER A 172 -1.72 11.53 22.09
N GLN A 173 -0.54 11.47 22.69
CA GLN A 173 0.65 10.83 22.09
C GLN A 173 0.47 9.33 21.93
N VAL A 174 -0.19 8.65 22.89
CA VAL A 174 -0.54 7.23 22.75
C VAL A 174 -1.52 7.00 21.60
N ASN A 175 -2.51 7.88 21.43
CA ASN A 175 -3.43 7.81 20.29
C ASN A 175 -2.68 8.04 18.96
N ASP A 176 -1.73 8.97 18.93
CA ASP A 176 -0.88 9.22 17.76
C ASP A 176 0.00 8.00 17.43
N LEU A 177 0.52 7.29 18.44
CA LEU A 177 1.32 6.07 18.25
C LEU A 177 0.45 4.92 17.74
N GLY A 178 -0.76 4.75 18.29
CA GLY A 178 -1.72 3.79 17.77
C GLY A 178 -2.10 4.09 16.32
N LEU A 179 -2.27 5.36 15.97
CA LEU A 179 -2.57 5.77 14.61
C LEU A 179 -1.38 5.52 13.65
N ALA A 180 -0.15 5.80 14.08
CA ALA A 180 1.06 5.47 13.32
C ALA A 180 1.17 3.95 13.06
N TYR A 181 0.90 3.11 14.06
CA TYR A 181 0.84 1.66 13.88
C TYR A 181 -0.19 1.25 12.82
N LEU A 182 -1.39 1.83 12.86
CA LEU A 182 -2.44 1.52 11.88
C LEU A 182 -2.05 1.95 10.46
N PHE A 183 -1.40 3.09 10.28
CA PHE A 183 -0.89 3.51 8.96
C PHE A 183 0.23 2.60 8.46
N PHE A 184 1.09 2.14 9.36
CA PHE A 184 2.12 1.17 9.03
C PHE A 184 1.49 -0.14 8.55
N ASP A 185 0.62 -0.75 9.36
CA ASP A 185 -0.02 -2.03 9.04
C ASP A 185 -0.86 -1.95 7.76
N TRP A 186 -1.60 -0.85 7.54
CA TRP A 186 -2.28 -0.58 6.27
C TRP A 186 -1.30 -0.54 5.10
N THR A 187 -0.18 0.20 5.23
CA THR A 187 0.82 0.32 4.15
C THR A 187 1.39 -1.05 3.77
N ILE A 188 1.69 -1.90 4.75
CA ILE A 188 2.20 -3.25 4.52
C ILE A 188 1.19 -4.15 3.81
N ARG A 189 -0.09 -4.04 4.18
CA ARG A 189 -1.20 -4.84 3.62
C ARG A 189 -1.65 -4.37 2.23
N HIS A 190 -1.39 -3.12 1.85
CA HIS A 190 -1.86 -2.55 0.57
C HIS A 190 -0.74 -2.28 -0.43
N ILE A 191 0.51 -2.09 0.00
CA ILE A 191 1.63 -1.85 -0.91
C ILE A 191 2.53 -3.07 -0.89
N HIS A 192 2.55 -3.83 -1.98
CA HIS A 192 3.23 -5.12 -2.02
C HIS A 192 4.58 -5.02 -2.72
N PRO A 193 5.65 -5.63 -2.17
CA PRO A 193 6.94 -5.71 -2.82
C PRO A 193 6.83 -6.87 -3.80
N VAL A 194 6.52 -6.54 -5.04
CA VAL A 194 6.42 -7.54 -6.10
C VAL A 194 7.82 -7.82 -6.61
N ARG A 195 8.08 -9.08 -6.99
CA ARG A 195 9.35 -9.43 -7.61
C ARG A 195 9.57 -8.50 -8.80
N THR A 196 10.66 -7.76 -8.77
CA THR A 196 11.04 -6.87 -9.86
C THR A 196 11.07 -7.68 -11.14
N ASN A 197 10.40 -7.18 -12.18
CA ASN A 197 10.50 -7.78 -13.50
C ASN A 197 11.99 -7.91 -13.86
N GLU A 198 12.41 -9.02 -14.46
CA GLU A 198 13.78 -9.22 -14.97
C GLU A 198 14.23 -8.05 -15.87
N HIS A 199 13.29 -7.35 -16.51
CA HIS A 199 13.55 -6.17 -17.32
C HIS A 199 13.75 -4.87 -16.52
N GLU A 200 13.26 -4.78 -15.27
CA GLU A 200 13.42 -3.64 -14.37
C GLU A 200 14.60 -3.82 -13.38
N GLU A 201 15.08 -5.06 -13.21
CA GLU A 201 16.17 -5.38 -12.27
C GLU A 201 17.44 -4.57 -12.57
N GLY A 202 17.97 -3.91 -11.53
CA GLY A 202 19.18 -3.08 -11.62
C GLY A 202 19.01 -1.74 -12.36
N LYS A 203 17.82 -1.40 -12.87
CA LYS A 203 17.59 -0.12 -13.57
C LYS A 203 17.19 1.03 -12.66
N PHE A 204 16.66 0.71 -11.48
CA PHE A 204 16.23 1.68 -10.49
C PHE A 204 16.95 1.40 -9.17
N ALA A 205 17.38 2.46 -8.49
CA ALA A 205 17.81 2.33 -7.10
C ALA A 205 16.59 2.08 -6.20
N PRO A 206 16.76 1.44 -5.03
CA PRO A 206 15.67 1.27 -4.07
C PRO A 206 14.93 2.58 -3.79
N GLY A 207 13.60 2.52 -3.81
CA GLY A 207 12.72 3.67 -3.57
C GLY A 207 12.47 4.58 -4.78
N THR A 208 13.18 4.37 -5.89
CA THR A 208 13.20 5.31 -7.04
C THR A 208 12.42 4.82 -8.25
N SER A 209 11.86 3.61 -8.20
CA SER A 209 11.16 3.05 -9.36
C SER A 209 9.79 3.71 -9.53
N ARG A 210 9.12 4.11 -8.46
CA ARG A 210 7.77 4.65 -8.47
C ARG A 210 7.67 5.84 -7.53
N ASP A 211 6.87 6.81 -7.95
CA ASP A 211 6.44 7.87 -7.05
C ASP A 211 5.25 7.43 -6.18
N THR A 212 4.96 8.13 -5.09
CA THR A 212 3.99 7.72 -4.06
C THR A 212 2.59 7.47 -4.62
N TRP A 213 2.11 8.34 -5.52
CA TRP A 213 0.82 8.16 -6.18
C TRP A 213 0.78 6.87 -7.02
N ASN A 214 1.90 6.51 -7.64
CA ASN A 214 1.98 5.35 -8.51
C ASN A 214 2.05 4.06 -7.68
N ALA A 215 2.82 4.07 -6.59
CA ALA A 215 2.85 2.97 -5.64
C ALA A 215 1.45 2.71 -5.05
N LEU A 216 0.74 3.78 -4.65
CA LEU A 216 -0.67 3.71 -4.25
C LEU A 216 -1.53 3.14 -5.37
N GLN A 217 -1.49 3.67 -6.59
CA GLN A 217 -2.37 3.21 -7.65
C GLN A 217 -2.20 1.73 -7.97
N LEU A 218 -0.94 1.26 -8.01
CA LEU A 218 -0.61 -0.12 -8.36
C LEU A 218 -0.82 -1.13 -7.22
N ASN A 219 -0.82 -0.69 -5.95
CA ASN A 219 -0.59 -1.54 -4.76
C ASN A 219 0.80 -2.18 -4.76
N GLU A 220 1.80 -1.50 -5.33
CA GLU A 220 3.11 -2.10 -5.55
C GLU A 220 4.21 -1.13 -5.16
N GLY A 221 5.18 -1.62 -4.41
CA GLY A 221 6.40 -0.89 -4.15
C GLY A 221 7.37 -1.65 -3.27
N ASP A 222 8.66 -1.34 -3.44
CA ASP A 222 9.71 -1.82 -2.55
C ASP A 222 9.60 -1.22 -1.13
N ALA A 223 10.53 -1.60 -0.26
CA ALA A 223 10.53 -1.14 1.14
C ALA A 223 10.60 0.39 1.27
N LEU A 224 11.29 1.09 0.37
CA LEU A 224 11.42 2.55 0.42
C LEU A 224 10.25 3.27 -0.25
N GLU A 225 9.65 2.67 -1.28
CA GLU A 225 8.36 3.14 -1.82
C GLU A 225 7.24 3.02 -0.78
N ARG A 226 7.20 1.92 -0.01
CA ARG A 226 6.35 1.77 1.18
C ARG A 226 6.63 2.84 2.22
N ALA A 227 7.89 3.08 2.55
CA ALA A 227 8.28 4.12 3.51
C ALA A 227 7.69 5.48 3.15
N ARG A 228 7.74 5.85 1.86
CA ARG A 228 7.20 7.12 1.35
C ARG A 228 5.67 7.19 1.46
N VAL A 229 4.96 6.10 1.15
CA VAL A 229 3.50 6.02 1.36
C VAL A 229 3.16 6.17 2.84
N PHE A 230 3.85 5.44 3.72
CA PHE A 230 3.63 5.50 5.17
C PHE A 230 3.87 6.91 5.72
N ILE A 231 4.98 7.56 5.34
CA ILE A 231 5.29 8.94 5.73
C ILE A 231 4.20 9.90 5.24
N GLN A 232 3.69 9.71 4.02
CA GLN A 232 2.62 10.55 3.50
C GLN A 232 1.31 10.38 4.29
N LEU A 233 0.97 9.17 4.74
CA LEU A 233 -0.20 8.93 5.61
C LEU A 233 -0.03 9.60 6.98
N CYS A 234 1.13 9.44 7.61
CA CYS A 234 1.50 10.13 8.86
C CYS A 234 1.36 11.65 8.71
N ARG A 235 1.91 12.21 7.63
CA ARG A 235 1.88 13.64 7.33
C ARG A 235 0.47 14.19 7.25
N GLN A 236 -0.46 13.48 6.60
CA GLN A 236 -1.86 13.92 6.51
C GLN A 236 -2.55 14.09 7.86
N GLN A 237 -2.01 13.45 8.90
CA GLN A 237 -2.53 13.51 10.26
C GLN A 237 -1.65 14.34 11.21
N GLY A 238 -0.67 15.06 10.66
CA GLY A 238 0.22 15.93 11.43
C GLY A 238 1.32 15.18 12.19
N LEU A 239 1.58 13.93 11.86
CA LEU A 239 2.66 13.14 12.45
C LEU A 239 3.93 13.33 11.63
N ASP A 240 5.01 13.73 12.30
CA ASP A 240 6.33 13.85 11.70
C ASP A 240 6.96 12.46 11.57
N ALA A 241 7.23 12.03 10.33
CA ALA A 241 7.83 10.74 10.03
C ALA A 241 9.00 10.90 9.05
N VAL A 242 10.09 10.19 9.30
CA VAL A 242 11.34 10.27 8.52
C VAL A 242 11.95 8.90 8.32
N VAL A 243 12.67 8.72 7.22
CA VAL A 243 13.43 7.50 6.99
C VAL A 243 14.74 7.55 7.78
N LEU A 244 15.14 6.44 8.39
CA LEU A 244 16.40 6.29 9.12
C LEU A 244 17.40 5.49 8.28
N LYS A 245 18.60 6.03 8.18
CA LYS A 245 19.79 5.30 7.73
C LYS A 245 20.67 4.99 8.93
N PHE A 246 20.87 3.71 9.21
CA PHE A 246 21.84 3.23 10.20
C PHE A 246 23.18 2.95 9.51
N GLY A 247 24.26 3.39 10.13
CA GLY A 247 25.62 3.26 9.61
C GLY A 247 26.00 4.31 8.56
N GLN A 248 27.25 4.23 8.11
CA GLN A 248 27.86 5.15 7.14
C GLN A 248 27.94 4.52 5.73
N GLY A 249 28.23 5.35 4.73
CA GLY A 249 28.44 4.90 3.34
C GLY A 249 27.17 4.39 2.66
N ASP A 250 27.30 3.27 1.93
CA ASP A 250 26.30 2.67 1.03
C ASP A 250 25.21 1.85 1.74
N LYS A 251 25.14 1.91 3.07
CA LYS A 251 24.07 1.27 3.86
C LYS A 251 22.72 1.80 3.39
N GLN A 252 21.84 0.91 2.97
CA GLN A 252 20.51 1.29 2.51
C GLN A 252 19.62 1.63 3.71
N PRO A 253 18.87 2.75 3.66
CA PRO A 253 17.84 2.99 4.65
C PRO A 253 16.70 1.97 4.48
N GLN A 254 16.03 1.62 5.57
CA GLN A 254 14.88 0.69 5.52
C GLN A 254 13.87 0.88 6.66
N VAL A 255 14.18 1.74 7.63
CA VAL A 255 13.38 1.97 8.83
C VAL A 255 12.77 3.36 8.76
N VAL A 256 11.52 3.51 9.17
CA VAL A 256 10.87 4.82 9.37
C VAL A 256 10.72 5.06 10.86
N GLY A 257 11.09 6.26 11.29
CA GLY A 257 10.89 6.75 12.64
C GLY A 257 9.74 7.74 12.64
N VAL A 258 8.75 7.53 13.51
CA VAL A 258 7.66 8.48 13.73
C VAL A 258 7.92 9.20 15.05
N ALA A 259 7.98 10.53 14.99
CA ALA A 259 8.26 11.38 16.13
C ALA A 259 6.98 11.59 16.95
N ILE A 260 6.99 11.08 18.19
CA ILE A 260 5.86 11.16 19.11
C ILE A 260 6.42 11.52 20.50
N GLY A 261 5.95 12.64 21.04
CA GLY A 261 6.57 13.23 22.22
C GLY A 261 8.03 13.62 21.95
N GLN A 262 8.97 13.04 22.70
CA GLN A 262 10.41 13.24 22.52
C GLN A 262 11.12 11.97 22.02
N GLU A 263 10.37 11.04 21.43
CA GLU A 263 10.86 9.71 21.02
C GLU A 263 10.57 9.42 19.55
N LEU A 264 11.49 8.71 18.89
CA LEU A 264 11.29 8.16 17.54
C LEU A 264 10.92 6.69 17.66
N PHE A 265 9.67 6.35 17.33
CA PHE A 265 9.17 4.98 17.28
C PHE A 265 9.44 4.36 15.91
N LEU A 266 9.99 3.14 15.90
CA LEU A 266 10.67 2.59 14.73
C LEU A 266 9.86 1.49 14.01
N PHE A 267 9.73 1.62 12.69
CA PHE A 267 8.99 0.71 11.82
C PHE A 267 9.87 0.23 10.66
N ASP A 268 10.07 -1.08 10.50
CA ASP A 268 10.90 -1.64 9.45
C ASP A 268 10.06 -2.03 8.22
N MET A 269 10.25 -1.33 7.11
CA MET A 269 9.45 -1.50 5.90
C MET A 269 9.83 -2.74 5.09
N ALA A 270 11.06 -3.23 5.26
CA ALA A 270 11.54 -4.43 4.60
C ALA A 270 11.07 -5.67 5.35
N TYR A 271 11.08 -5.64 6.69
CA TYR A 271 10.55 -6.72 7.52
C TYR A 271 9.03 -6.67 7.65
N ALA A 272 8.37 -5.59 7.24
CA ALA A 272 6.93 -5.45 7.39
C ALA A 272 6.46 -5.62 8.86
N LEU A 273 7.31 -5.24 9.81
CA LEU A 273 7.08 -5.28 11.25
C LEU A 273 7.61 -4.00 11.92
N PRO A 274 6.99 -3.53 13.02
CA PRO A 274 7.65 -2.59 13.91
C PRO A 274 8.96 -3.18 14.42
N ILE A 275 9.97 -2.35 14.68
CA ILE A 275 11.13 -2.83 15.44
C ILE A 275 10.62 -3.14 16.84
N SER A 276 10.71 -4.39 17.25
CA SER A 276 10.15 -4.85 18.52
C SER A 276 11.06 -4.52 19.69
N GLU A 277 10.47 -4.43 20.87
CA GLU A 277 11.22 -4.46 22.12
C GLU A 277 11.88 -5.84 22.32
N LYS A 278 12.72 -5.96 23.34
CA LYS A 278 13.52 -7.16 23.63
C LYS A 278 12.71 -8.47 23.69
N ASP A 279 11.47 -8.40 24.15
CA ASP A 279 10.57 -9.56 24.27
C ASP A 279 9.88 -9.95 22.95
N GLY A 280 10.14 -9.22 21.86
CA GLY A 280 9.53 -9.45 20.56
C GLY A 280 8.15 -8.79 20.40
N THR A 281 7.72 -7.96 21.33
CA THR A 281 6.44 -7.24 21.30
C THR A 281 6.63 -5.73 21.19
N GLY A 282 5.53 -4.99 21.00
CA GLY A 282 5.54 -3.52 21.03
C GLY A 282 6.32 -2.85 19.91
N ILE A 283 6.66 -1.57 20.14
CA ILE A 283 7.37 -0.70 19.20
C ILE A 283 8.54 -0.03 19.91
N GLN A 284 9.75 -0.33 19.45
CA GLN A 284 11.00 0.13 20.01
C GLN A 284 11.25 1.61 19.69
N ARG A 285 11.93 2.29 20.63
CA ARG A 285 12.34 3.69 20.53
C ARG A 285 13.81 3.80 20.16
N LEU A 286 14.15 4.78 19.31
CA LEU A 286 15.54 5.03 18.91
C LEU A 286 16.45 5.29 20.13
N SER A 287 15.99 6.10 21.08
CA SER A 287 16.78 6.49 22.25
C SER A 287 17.15 5.30 23.15
N HIS A 288 16.29 4.28 23.21
CA HIS A 288 16.52 3.04 23.92
C HIS A 288 17.44 2.13 23.11
N LEU A 289 17.16 1.96 21.82
CA LEU A 289 17.89 1.06 20.94
C LEU A 289 19.37 1.42 20.81
N VAL A 290 19.71 2.72 20.78
CA VAL A 290 21.11 3.18 20.75
C VAL A 290 21.86 2.85 22.06
N LYS A 291 21.16 2.75 23.19
CA LYS A 291 21.75 2.35 24.49
C LYS A 291 21.80 0.83 24.67
N HIS A 292 20.85 0.12 24.07
CA HIS A 292 20.65 -1.32 24.17
C HIS A 292 20.62 -1.97 22.79
N PRO A 293 21.73 -1.89 22.03
CA PRO A 293 21.78 -2.43 20.67
C PRO A 293 21.56 -3.95 20.61
N GLU A 294 21.74 -4.67 21.71
CA GLU A 294 21.42 -6.09 21.84
C GLU A 294 19.94 -6.41 21.60
N ASP A 295 19.03 -5.45 21.81
CA ASP A 295 17.60 -5.62 21.59
C ASP A 295 17.26 -5.85 20.12
N LEU A 296 18.15 -5.50 19.18
CA LEU A 296 18.01 -5.86 17.76
C LEU A 296 17.95 -7.37 17.53
N GLN A 297 18.39 -8.20 18.48
CA GLN A 297 18.20 -9.65 18.42
C GLN A 297 16.73 -10.05 18.34
N ALA A 298 15.82 -9.24 18.90
CA ALA A 298 14.39 -9.47 18.76
C ALA A 298 13.95 -9.46 17.28
N MET A 299 14.65 -8.73 16.40
CA MET A 299 14.37 -8.67 14.96
C MET A 299 15.05 -9.77 14.14
N ALA A 300 15.78 -10.69 14.78
CA ALA A 300 16.33 -11.87 14.13
C ALA A 300 15.33 -13.04 14.24
N SER A 301 15.26 -13.86 13.20
CA SER A 301 14.58 -15.16 13.23
C SER A 301 15.61 -16.28 13.21
N ALA A 302 15.19 -17.51 13.51
CA ALA A 302 16.07 -18.70 13.41
C ALA A 302 16.82 -18.81 12.06
N ASN A 303 16.21 -18.33 10.97
CA ASN A 303 16.76 -18.44 9.62
C ASN A 303 17.48 -17.15 9.15
N TYR A 304 17.18 -16.00 9.74
CA TYR A 304 17.64 -14.71 9.26
C TYR A 304 18.15 -13.81 10.38
N LYS A 305 19.41 -13.41 10.27
CA LYS A 305 19.96 -12.34 11.10
C LYS A 305 19.40 -11.00 10.67
N TYR A 306 19.14 -10.12 11.63
CA TYR A 306 18.84 -8.73 11.35
C TYR A 306 20.07 -8.01 10.76
N PRO A 307 19.94 -7.22 9.68
CA PRO A 307 21.09 -6.67 8.97
C PRO A 307 21.75 -5.46 9.65
N VAL A 308 21.07 -4.83 10.61
CA VAL A 308 21.60 -3.70 11.38
C VAL A 308 22.38 -4.25 12.58
N THR A 309 23.57 -3.69 12.79
CA THR A 309 24.46 -4.07 13.90
C THR A 309 24.53 -2.96 14.96
N ALA A 310 25.12 -3.28 16.11
CA ALA A 310 25.39 -2.28 17.15
C ALA A 310 26.25 -1.11 16.65
N GLU A 311 27.25 -1.38 15.80
CA GLU A 311 28.12 -0.37 15.19
C GLU A 311 27.33 0.56 14.24
N ASP A 312 26.36 0.01 13.51
CA ASP A 312 25.51 0.81 12.63
C ASP A 312 24.66 1.84 13.42
N LEU A 313 24.28 1.53 14.67
CA LEU A 313 23.51 2.43 15.54
C LEU A 313 24.31 3.62 16.08
N GLU A 314 25.64 3.62 15.96
CA GLU A 314 26.47 4.78 16.30
C GLU A 314 26.29 5.94 15.32
N ASN A 315 25.74 5.67 14.14
CA ASN A 315 25.54 6.65 13.07
C ASN A 315 24.10 6.57 12.56
N VAL A 316 23.24 7.47 13.03
CA VAL A 316 21.82 7.51 12.65
C VAL A 316 21.53 8.80 11.90
N THR A 317 21.35 8.68 10.59
CA THR A 317 20.94 9.82 9.74
C THR A 317 19.44 9.78 9.51
N LEU A 318 18.75 10.87 9.82
CA LEU A 318 17.35 11.05 9.46
C LEU A 318 17.25 11.66 8.06
N LEU A 319 16.42 11.06 7.21
CA LEU A 319 16.19 11.45 5.82
C LEU A 319 14.76 11.97 5.68
N ILE A 320 14.63 13.27 5.43
CA ILE A 320 13.35 13.96 5.27
C ILE A 320 12.81 13.70 3.87
N GLU A 321 11.64 13.07 3.78
CA GLU A 321 10.90 12.90 2.53
C GLU A 321 10.24 14.24 2.14
N ALA A 322 10.62 14.82 1.01
CA ALA A 322 9.90 15.95 0.43
C ALA A 322 10.04 15.92 -1.11
N PRO A 323 8.98 15.57 -1.87
CA PRO A 323 9.02 15.67 -3.33
C PRO A 323 9.10 17.13 -3.76
N SER A 324 9.57 17.39 -4.98
CA SER A 324 9.89 18.74 -5.44
C SER A 324 8.70 19.70 -5.37
N THR A 325 7.50 19.22 -5.69
CA THR A 325 6.24 19.99 -5.61
C THR A 325 5.93 20.46 -4.20
N ALA A 326 6.22 19.65 -3.18
CA ALA A 326 5.94 19.98 -1.78
C ALA A 326 6.84 21.10 -1.23
N LEU A 327 7.93 21.44 -1.93
CA LEU A 327 8.89 22.47 -1.56
C LEU A 327 8.58 23.86 -2.16
N THR A 328 7.52 23.97 -2.96
CA THR A 328 7.18 25.23 -3.64
C THR A 328 6.44 26.22 -2.75
N GLN A 329 6.56 27.51 -3.07
CA GLN A 329 5.69 28.53 -2.47
C GLN A 329 4.21 28.28 -2.82
N ALA A 330 3.93 27.73 -4.00
CA ALA A 330 2.58 27.43 -4.46
C ALA A 330 1.87 26.41 -3.54
N THR A 331 2.53 25.32 -3.15
CA THR A 331 1.94 24.35 -2.21
C THR A 331 1.84 24.90 -0.79
N LYS A 332 2.78 25.74 -0.34
CA LYS A 332 2.67 26.46 0.93
C LYS A 332 1.41 27.34 0.99
N LEU A 333 1.15 28.10 -0.07
CA LEU A 333 -0.06 28.92 -0.20
C LEU A 333 -1.32 28.06 -0.31
N LEU A 334 -1.25 26.95 -1.06
CA LEU A 334 -2.39 26.06 -1.27
C LEU A 334 -2.84 25.46 0.06
N GLU A 335 -1.89 24.94 0.86
CA GLU A 335 -2.19 24.37 2.18
C GLU A 335 -2.94 25.36 3.09
N GLY A 336 -2.56 26.65 3.06
CA GLY A 336 -3.21 27.68 3.86
C GLY A 336 -4.63 28.08 3.43
N VAL A 337 -5.06 27.72 2.21
CA VAL A 337 -6.39 28.05 1.67
C VAL A 337 -7.37 26.87 1.72
N LEU A 338 -6.84 25.64 1.81
CA LEU A 338 -7.65 24.44 1.96
C LEU A 338 -8.39 24.43 3.30
N SER A 339 -9.67 24.02 3.29
CA SER A 339 -10.56 24.08 4.45
C SER A 339 -11.59 22.96 4.45
N GLY A 340 -12.10 22.59 5.63
CA GLY A 340 -13.13 21.56 5.77
C GLY A 340 -12.65 20.21 5.21
N ASP A 341 -13.52 19.54 4.45
CA ASP A 341 -13.22 18.22 3.85
C ASP A 341 -12.10 18.25 2.80
N SER A 342 -11.68 19.43 2.35
CA SER A 342 -10.56 19.58 1.40
C SER A 342 -9.22 19.84 2.10
N THR A 343 -9.18 19.89 3.43
CA THR A 343 -7.93 20.07 4.18
C THR A 343 -7.00 18.89 3.90
N MET A 344 -5.82 19.15 3.35
CA MET A 344 -4.77 18.16 3.12
C MET A 344 -3.40 18.82 3.30
N LYS A 345 -2.41 18.02 3.70
CA LYS A 345 -1.02 18.45 3.87
C LYS A 345 -0.26 18.28 2.57
N VAL A 346 0.06 19.40 1.93
CA VAL A 346 0.69 19.45 0.59
C VAL A 346 2.06 20.13 0.60
N HIS A 347 2.41 20.83 1.67
CA HIS A 347 3.71 21.49 1.81
C HIS A 347 4.58 20.78 2.85
N VAL A 348 5.89 20.79 2.62
CA VAL A 348 6.88 20.34 3.60
C VAL A 348 7.88 21.48 3.83
N ASP A 349 8.21 21.71 5.10
CA ASP A 349 9.23 22.66 5.56
C ASP A 349 10.38 21.85 6.20
N PRO A 350 11.36 21.40 5.40
CA PRO A 350 12.44 20.53 5.87
C PRO A 350 13.25 21.13 7.01
N SER A 351 13.58 22.42 6.95
CA SER A 351 14.38 23.09 7.99
C SER A 351 13.64 23.12 9.33
N SER A 352 12.34 23.45 9.32
CA SER A 352 11.54 23.41 10.54
C SER A 352 11.40 22.00 11.11
N LEU A 353 11.34 20.98 10.25
CA LEU A 353 11.32 19.58 10.68
C LEU A 353 12.68 19.14 11.26
N LYS A 354 13.78 19.54 10.63
CA LYS A 354 15.16 19.32 11.13
C LYS A 354 15.33 19.90 12.53
N ASP A 355 14.87 21.13 12.78
CA ASP A 355 14.94 21.77 14.10
C ASP A 355 14.14 21.02 15.18
N ARG A 356 12.98 20.44 14.82
CA ARG A 356 12.20 19.63 15.77
C ARG A 356 12.90 18.32 16.09
N LEU A 357 13.48 17.67 15.08
CA LEU A 357 14.09 16.35 15.20
C LEU A 357 15.53 16.37 15.74
N SER A 358 16.24 17.50 15.69
CA SER A 358 17.65 17.60 16.09
C SER A 358 17.91 17.31 17.57
N ASN A 359 16.87 17.39 18.41
CA ASN A 359 16.99 17.17 19.86
C ASN A 359 16.76 15.71 20.27
N PHE A 360 16.44 14.81 19.34
CA PHE A 360 16.16 13.41 19.63
C PHE A 360 17.45 12.66 19.93
N GLN A 361 17.45 11.87 21.01
CA GLN A 361 18.61 11.11 21.41
C GLN A 361 18.96 10.02 20.38
N GLY A 362 20.25 9.95 20.02
CA GLY A 362 20.77 8.96 19.07
C GLY A 362 20.86 9.46 17.62
N VAL A 363 20.25 10.60 17.31
CA VAL A 363 20.35 11.22 15.98
C VAL A 363 21.73 11.84 15.79
N THR A 364 22.41 11.48 14.70
CA THR A 364 23.74 12.04 14.37
C THR A 364 23.69 13.07 13.26
N ASP A 365 22.76 12.94 12.31
CA ASP A 365 22.62 13.87 11.19
C ASP A 365 21.18 13.88 10.66
N ILE A 366 20.80 14.96 9.97
CA ILE A 366 19.48 15.15 9.36
C ILE A 366 19.63 15.80 7.99
N GLN A 367 19.16 15.11 6.96
CA GLN A 367 19.32 15.49 5.56
C GLN A 367 17.99 15.47 4.81
N LEU A 368 17.93 16.22 3.71
CA LEU A 368 16.86 16.10 2.73
C LEU A 368 17.10 14.85 1.89
N TRP A 369 16.10 13.96 1.82
CA TRP A 369 16.26 12.68 1.14
C TRP A 369 16.26 12.86 -0.38
N THR A 370 17.22 12.24 -1.09
CA THR A 370 17.34 12.39 -2.55
C THR A 370 16.35 11.52 -3.33
N THR A 371 15.91 10.40 -2.76
CA THR A 371 15.08 9.39 -3.43
C THR A 371 13.78 9.94 -4.03
N PRO A 372 13.01 10.84 -3.39
CA PRO A 372 11.82 11.43 -4.01
C PRO A 372 12.09 12.12 -5.35
N PHE A 373 13.18 12.89 -5.46
CA PHE A 373 13.54 13.58 -6.70
C PHE A 373 13.98 12.61 -7.81
N GLU A 374 14.67 11.53 -7.44
CA GLU A 374 15.05 10.48 -8.38
C GLU A 374 13.84 9.67 -8.87
N ALA A 375 12.83 9.47 -8.01
CA ALA A 375 11.58 8.80 -8.36
C ALA A 375 10.75 9.61 -9.37
N GLU A 376 10.75 10.95 -9.29
CA GLU A 376 10.10 11.84 -10.27
C GLU A 376 10.66 11.63 -11.70
N MET A 377 11.94 11.21 -11.80
CA MET A 377 12.59 10.92 -13.09
C MET A 377 12.27 9.52 -13.65
N ALA A 378 11.59 8.67 -12.88
CA ALA A 378 11.38 7.26 -13.24
C ALA A 378 10.54 7.08 -14.51
N ILE A 379 9.55 7.95 -14.75
CA ILE A 379 8.73 7.90 -15.97
C ILE A 379 9.59 8.16 -17.20
N GLY A 380 10.43 9.20 -17.15
CA GLY A 380 11.36 9.52 -18.24
C GLY A 380 12.32 8.36 -18.51
N LYS A 381 12.88 7.75 -17.46
CA LYS A 381 13.73 6.56 -17.56
C LYS A 381 13.02 5.40 -18.25
N ARG A 382 11.79 5.05 -17.84
CA ARG A 382 10.99 3.98 -18.47
C ARG A 382 10.71 4.26 -19.94
N LEU A 383 10.23 5.46 -20.25
CA LEU A 383 9.87 5.84 -21.62
C LEU A 383 11.08 5.89 -22.57
N SER A 384 12.27 6.15 -22.03
CA SER A 384 13.52 6.12 -22.80
C SER A 384 14.05 4.71 -23.08
N ASP A 385 13.60 3.71 -22.32
CA ASP A 385 14.05 2.33 -22.45
C ASP A 385 13.16 1.55 -23.43
N PRO A 386 13.74 0.85 -24.42
CA PRO A 386 12.97 0.19 -25.49
C PRO A 386 12.11 -0.98 -25.00
N VAL A 387 12.39 -1.55 -23.84
CA VAL A 387 11.63 -2.65 -23.22
C VAL A 387 10.65 -2.11 -22.20
N LEU A 388 11.09 -1.20 -21.32
CA LEU A 388 10.23 -0.67 -20.26
C LEU A 388 9.19 0.31 -20.78
N GLY A 389 9.46 1.06 -21.86
CA GLY A 389 8.52 2.02 -22.41
C GLY A 389 7.17 1.36 -22.80
N PRO A 390 7.18 0.30 -23.63
CA PRO A 390 5.98 -0.46 -23.95
C PRO A 390 5.28 -1.09 -22.74
N LEU A 391 6.04 -1.63 -21.78
CA LEU A 391 5.48 -2.22 -20.56
C LEU A 391 4.78 -1.16 -19.69
N PHE A 392 5.41 0.00 -19.51
CA PHE A 392 4.84 1.13 -18.81
C PHE A 392 3.56 1.64 -19.49
N GLN A 393 3.52 1.70 -20.82
CA GLN A 393 2.30 2.07 -21.55
C GLN A 393 1.14 1.08 -21.32
N VAL A 394 1.43 -0.23 -21.28
CA VAL A 394 0.42 -1.24 -20.94
C VAL A 394 -0.08 -1.05 -19.52
N GLU A 395 0.84 -0.87 -18.56
CA GLU A 395 0.50 -0.62 -17.17
C GLU A 395 -0.40 0.63 -17.05
N ARG A 396 0.01 1.75 -17.65
CA ARG A 396 -0.79 2.99 -17.64
C ARG A 396 -2.16 2.76 -18.24
N TRP A 397 -2.26 2.10 -19.39
CA TRP A 397 -3.54 1.83 -20.05
C TRP A 397 -4.55 1.12 -19.14
N ILE A 398 -4.12 0.24 -18.24
CA ILE A 398 -4.99 -0.45 -17.27
C ILE A 398 -5.67 0.53 -16.30
N TYR A 399 -4.91 1.49 -15.78
CA TYR A 399 -5.36 2.38 -14.69
C TYR A 399 -5.85 3.76 -15.16
N ASP A 400 -5.39 4.19 -16.32
CA ASP A 400 -5.63 5.53 -16.86
C ASP A 400 -6.83 5.55 -17.83
N THR A 401 -7.30 4.37 -18.26
CA THR A 401 -8.56 4.19 -18.99
C THR A 401 -9.70 3.93 -18.02
N MET A 402 -10.89 4.48 -18.27
CA MET A 402 -12.09 4.28 -17.42
C MET A 402 -12.69 2.87 -17.58
N THR A 403 -11.92 1.85 -17.24
CA THR A 403 -12.37 0.46 -17.15
C THR A 403 -13.02 0.22 -15.79
N PRO A 404 -13.89 -0.80 -15.65
CA PRO A 404 -14.44 -1.15 -14.34
C PRO A 404 -13.36 -1.38 -13.28
N PHE A 405 -12.21 -1.94 -13.67
CA PHE A 405 -11.07 -2.14 -12.79
C PHE A 405 -10.44 -0.82 -12.32
N ALA A 406 -10.12 0.09 -13.25
CA ALA A 406 -9.51 1.39 -12.92
C ALA A 406 -10.42 2.22 -12.01
N THR A 407 -11.72 2.22 -12.30
CA THR A 407 -12.73 2.86 -11.46
C THR A 407 -12.80 2.22 -10.08
N ALA A 408 -12.83 0.88 -9.99
CA ALA A 408 -12.82 0.16 -8.71
C ALA A 408 -11.60 0.53 -7.86
N ARG A 409 -10.41 0.56 -8.48
CA ARG A 409 -9.17 0.91 -7.79
C ARG A 409 -9.16 2.36 -7.30
N THR A 410 -9.67 3.28 -8.11
CA THR A 410 -9.80 4.69 -7.74
C THR A 410 -10.75 4.85 -6.55
N LEU A 411 -11.90 4.18 -6.57
CA LEU A 411 -12.86 4.18 -5.45
C LEU A 411 -12.27 3.55 -4.19
N GLN A 412 -11.48 2.48 -4.31
CA GLN A 412 -10.78 1.86 -3.18
C GLN A 412 -9.81 2.84 -2.50
N LEU A 413 -9.03 3.59 -3.28
CA LEU A 413 -8.10 4.61 -2.79
C LEU A 413 -8.81 5.84 -2.20
N MET A 414 -10.05 6.09 -2.62
CA MET A 414 -10.93 7.09 -2.04
C MET A 414 -11.71 6.54 -0.83
N CYS A 415 -11.51 5.28 -0.47
CA CYS A 415 -12.21 4.56 0.60
C CYS A 415 -13.74 4.50 0.43
N ILE A 416 -14.20 4.44 -0.82
CA ILE A 416 -15.62 4.24 -1.21
C ILE A 416 -15.80 2.77 -1.61
N PHE A 417 -16.04 1.91 -0.62
CA PHE A 417 -16.04 0.46 -0.83
C PHE A 417 -17.41 -0.11 -1.24
N ASP A 418 -18.49 0.44 -0.67
CA ASP A 418 -19.86 -0.05 -0.83
C ASP A 418 -20.69 0.82 -1.77
N ASP A 419 -21.76 0.24 -2.31
CA ASP A 419 -22.70 0.97 -3.15
C ASP A 419 -23.50 1.98 -2.33
N GLU A 420 -23.53 3.23 -2.79
CA GLU A 420 -24.45 4.26 -2.35
C GLU A 420 -25.60 4.41 -3.35
N SER A 421 -26.67 5.12 -2.95
CA SER A 421 -27.93 5.18 -3.71
C SER A 421 -27.81 5.55 -5.21
N GLN A 422 -26.74 6.25 -5.61
CA GLN A 422 -26.47 6.67 -6.99
C GLN A 422 -25.04 6.40 -7.46
N GLN A 423 -24.21 5.71 -6.66
CA GLN A 423 -22.80 5.47 -6.97
C GLN A 423 -22.41 4.07 -6.54
N ARG A 424 -21.73 3.34 -7.42
CA ARG A 424 -21.23 2.01 -7.09
C ARG A 424 -19.93 2.13 -6.30
N GLY A 425 -19.73 1.23 -5.35
CA GLY A 425 -18.51 1.12 -4.56
C GLY A 425 -17.47 0.23 -5.22
N ALA A 426 -16.25 0.28 -4.68
CA ALA A 426 -15.12 -0.49 -5.16
C ALA A 426 -15.40 -2.01 -5.25
N ARG A 427 -16.05 -2.61 -4.24
CA ARG A 427 -16.33 -4.06 -4.22
C ARG A 427 -17.21 -4.48 -5.40
N SER A 428 -18.30 -3.73 -5.63
CA SER A 428 -19.21 -3.97 -6.75
C SER A 428 -18.50 -3.80 -8.10
N MET A 429 -17.63 -2.81 -8.25
CA MET A 429 -16.88 -2.57 -9.49
C MET A 429 -15.79 -3.64 -9.75
N PHE A 430 -15.11 -4.13 -8.71
CA PHE A 430 -14.20 -5.29 -8.84
C PHE A 430 -14.94 -6.57 -9.21
N MET A 431 -16.11 -6.83 -8.62
CA MET A 431 -16.92 -7.99 -8.99
C MET A 431 -17.41 -7.91 -10.44
N GLU A 432 -17.80 -6.73 -10.92
CA GLU A 432 -18.12 -6.52 -12.34
C GLU A 432 -16.90 -6.74 -13.24
N THR A 433 -15.72 -6.30 -12.84
CA THR A 433 -14.47 -6.57 -13.59
C THR A 433 -14.29 -8.07 -13.81
N ARG A 434 -14.51 -8.88 -12.77
CA ARG A 434 -14.44 -10.35 -12.86
C ARG A 434 -15.53 -10.92 -13.79
N LEU A 435 -16.74 -10.37 -13.76
CA LEU A 435 -17.84 -10.77 -14.65
C LEU A 435 -17.59 -10.38 -16.12
N MET A 436 -16.97 -9.22 -16.35
CA MET A 436 -16.64 -8.71 -17.67
C MET A 436 -15.72 -9.69 -18.41
N GLU A 437 -14.71 -10.27 -17.74
CA GLU A 437 -13.85 -11.29 -18.35
C GLU A 437 -14.65 -12.49 -18.85
N ARG A 438 -15.53 -13.02 -18.01
CA ARG A 438 -16.36 -14.17 -18.38
C ARG A 438 -17.25 -13.84 -19.58
N GLN A 439 -17.87 -12.66 -19.58
CA GLN A 439 -18.73 -12.20 -20.67
C GLN A 439 -17.94 -11.99 -21.97
N PHE A 440 -16.77 -11.35 -21.86
CA PHE A 440 -15.89 -11.08 -23.00
C PHE A 440 -15.41 -12.38 -23.65
N ARG A 441 -15.07 -13.40 -22.86
CA ARG A 441 -14.63 -14.71 -23.34
C ARG A 441 -15.69 -15.48 -24.12
N ILE A 442 -16.97 -15.36 -23.74
CA ILE A 442 -18.08 -16.08 -24.38
C ILE A 442 -18.72 -15.30 -25.53
N ALA A 443 -18.48 -13.99 -25.60
CA ALA A 443 -18.96 -13.11 -26.64
C ALA A 443 -18.27 -13.39 -27.99
N ASN A 444 -18.99 -13.16 -29.09
CA ASN A 444 -18.38 -13.17 -30.43
C ASN A 444 -17.61 -11.85 -30.72
N GLU A 445 -16.80 -11.84 -31.77
CA GLU A 445 -15.94 -10.69 -32.14
C GLU A 445 -16.70 -9.35 -32.22
N ARG A 446 -17.92 -9.36 -32.77
CA ARG A 446 -18.76 -8.16 -32.87
C ARG A 446 -19.24 -7.71 -31.49
N GLU A 447 -19.72 -8.62 -30.67
CA GLU A 447 -20.16 -8.32 -29.31
C GLU A 447 -19.00 -7.80 -28.45
N GLN A 448 -17.80 -8.36 -28.59
CA GLN A 448 -16.59 -7.87 -27.92
C GLN A 448 -16.26 -6.43 -28.30
N LEU A 449 -16.32 -6.08 -29.60
CA LEU A 449 -16.14 -4.70 -30.05
C LEU A 449 -17.23 -3.77 -29.50
N GLU A 450 -18.49 -4.21 -29.50
CA GLU A 450 -19.61 -3.45 -28.93
C GLU A 450 -19.43 -3.22 -27.41
N MET A 451 -18.99 -4.23 -26.66
CA MET A 451 -18.67 -4.11 -25.23
C MET A 451 -17.57 -3.08 -24.96
N LEU A 452 -16.48 -3.12 -25.73
CA LEU A 452 -15.37 -2.19 -25.56
C LEU A 452 -15.72 -0.77 -26.01
N ALA A 453 -16.53 -0.63 -27.06
CA ALA A 453 -17.07 0.66 -27.49
C ALA A 453 -18.00 1.27 -26.43
N MET A 454 -18.83 0.46 -25.76
CA MET A 454 -19.62 0.92 -24.60
C MET A 454 -18.72 1.36 -23.43
N GLY A 455 -17.55 0.74 -23.27
CA GLY A 455 -16.50 1.16 -22.34
C GLY A 455 -15.69 2.38 -22.80
N GLY A 456 -16.09 3.05 -23.89
CA GLY A 456 -15.44 4.26 -24.40
C GLY A 456 -14.23 4.03 -25.29
N MET A 457 -13.98 2.79 -25.74
CA MET A 457 -12.88 2.49 -26.66
C MET A 457 -13.29 2.67 -28.12
N GLU A 458 -12.61 3.56 -28.83
CA GLU A 458 -12.78 3.71 -30.27
C GLU A 458 -11.91 2.71 -31.03
N PHE A 459 -12.49 2.06 -32.04
CA PHE A 459 -11.80 1.12 -32.90
C PHE A 459 -11.74 1.65 -34.33
N PRO A 460 -10.59 1.50 -35.02
CA PRO A 460 -10.52 1.74 -36.46
C PRO A 460 -11.45 0.79 -37.23
N ASP A 461 -11.98 1.20 -38.38
CA ASP A 461 -12.86 0.38 -39.23
C ASP A 461 -12.14 -0.83 -39.87
N ASN A 462 -10.81 -0.93 -39.75
CA ASN A 462 -10.02 -2.01 -40.35
C ASN A 462 -10.14 -3.31 -39.53
N PRO A 463 -10.68 -4.42 -40.10
CA PRO A 463 -10.87 -5.68 -39.38
C PRO A 463 -9.59 -6.33 -38.86
N GLU A 464 -8.46 -6.20 -39.56
CA GLU A 464 -7.18 -6.77 -39.11
C GLU A 464 -6.66 -6.03 -37.86
N VAL A 465 -6.82 -4.71 -37.85
CA VAL A 465 -6.46 -3.86 -36.70
C VAL A 465 -7.40 -4.13 -35.53
N GLN A 466 -8.70 -4.30 -35.79
CA GLN A 466 -9.68 -4.68 -34.76
C GLN A 466 -9.30 -6.01 -34.10
N ARG A 467 -8.98 -7.06 -34.88
CA ARG A 467 -8.55 -8.35 -34.32
C ARG A 467 -7.28 -8.26 -33.49
N PHE A 468 -6.29 -7.51 -33.95
CA PHE A 468 -5.06 -7.28 -33.19
C PHE A 468 -5.36 -6.60 -31.85
N LEU A 469 -6.22 -5.57 -31.84
CA LEU A 469 -6.64 -4.89 -30.62
C LEU A 469 -7.45 -5.81 -29.70
N LEU A 470 -8.34 -6.63 -30.24
CA LEU A 470 -9.13 -7.60 -29.48
C LEU A 470 -8.26 -8.65 -28.80
N ASP A 471 -7.25 -9.22 -29.48
CA ASP A 471 -6.30 -10.17 -28.85
C ASP A 471 -5.55 -9.52 -27.67
N ARG A 472 -5.14 -8.26 -27.83
CA ARG A 472 -4.50 -7.50 -26.76
C ARG A 472 -5.43 -7.23 -25.59
N VAL A 473 -6.68 -6.85 -25.87
CA VAL A 473 -7.69 -6.61 -24.84
C VAL A 473 -8.04 -7.91 -24.11
N GLN A 474 -8.15 -9.03 -24.81
CA GLN A 474 -8.43 -10.33 -24.19
C GLN A 474 -7.38 -10.70 -23.14
N LYS A 475 -6.09 -10.49 -23.44
CA LYS A 475 -5.00 -10.67 -22.48
C LYS A 475 -5.13 -9.73 -21.29
N ASN A 476 -5.51 -8.47 -21.53
CA ASN A 476 -5.67 -7.49 -20.46
C ASN A 476 -6.88 -7.75 -19.56
N VAL A 477 -8.00 -8.24 -20.11
CA VAL A 477 -9.20 -8.53 -19.33
C VAL A 477 -8.97 -9.69 -18.34
N LEU A 478 -8.14 -10.69 -18.71
CA LEU A 478 -7.68 -11.72 -17.78
C LEU A 478 -6.83 -11.12 -16.65
N LEU A 479 -5.89 -10.23 -16.98
CA LEU A 479 -5.09 -9.51 -15.98
C LEU A 479 -5.97 -8.64 -15.06
N TRP A 480 -7.00 -7.98 -15.59
CA TRP A 480 -7.94 -7.21 -14.77
C TRP A 480 -8.70 -8.09 -13.78
N ARG A 481 -9.07 -9.31 -14.20
CA ARG A 481 -9.72 -10.29 -13.32
C ARG A 481 -8.79 -10.73 -12.19
N GLU A 482 -7.53 -11.04 -12.50
CA GLU A 482 -6.49 -11.35 -11.51
C GLU A 482 -6.35 -10.21 -10.49
N LEU A 483 -6.13 -8.99 -10.99
CA LEU A 483 -5.98 -7.81 -10.14
C LEU A 483 -7.24 -7.53 -9.29
N ALA A 484 -8.44 -7.74 -9.86
CA ALA A 484 -9.69 -7.56 -9.13
C ALA A 484 -9.88 -8.61 -8.03
N SER A 485 -9.57 -9.88 -8.28
CA SER A 485 -9.60 -10.92 -7.25
C SER A 485 -8.64 -10.61 -6.11
N PHE A 486 -7.40 -10.21 -6.44
CA PHE A 486 -6.42 -9.84 -5.43
C PHE A 486 -6.87 -8.64 -4.57
N ASN A 487 -7.38 -7.57 -5.20
CA ASN A 487 -7.86 -6.39 -4.47
C ASN A 487 -9.11 -6.67 -3.63
N LEU A 488 -9.98 -7.59 -4.05
CA LEU A 488 -11.09 -8.05 -3.20
C LEU A 488 -10.59 -8.76 -1.95
N GLY A 489 -9.51 -9.55 -2.06
CA GLY A 489 -8.84 -10.15 -0.91
C GLY A 489 -8.25 -9.10 0.04
N VAL A 490 -7.59 -8.07 -0.51
CA VAL A 490 -7.05 -6.95 0.28
C VAL A 490 -8.16 -6.18 1.00
N ILE A 491 -9.27 -5.89 0.33
CA ILE A 491 -10.43 -5.22 0.97
C ILE A 491 -11.04 -6.11 2.06
N ALA A 492 -11.25 -7.40 1.80
CA ALA A 492 -11.81 -8.32 2.78
C ALA A 492 -10.91 -8.47 4.02
N LEU A 493 -9.59 -8.53 3.83
CA LEU A 493 -8.62 -8.51 4.93
C LEU A 493 -8.69 -7.19 5.71
N GLU A 494 -8.88 -6.07 5.02
CA GLU A 494 -9.07 -4.78 5.67
C GLU A 494 -10.34 -4.76 6.53
N ASP A 495 -11.45 -5.32 6.07
CA ASP A 495 -12.70 -5.37 6.85
C ASP A 495 -12.71 -6.47 7.92
N GLU A 496 -11.60 -7.18 8.14
CA GLU A 496 -11.51 -8.32 9.05
C GLU A 496 -12.48 -9.47 8.66
N GLN A 497 -12.86 -9.53 7.38
CA GLN A 497 -13.62 -10.65 6.80
C GLN A 497 -12.65 -11.74 6.35
N PHE A 498 -11.99 -12.36 7.32
CA PHE A 498 -10.83 -13.22 7.09
C PHE A 498 -11.11 -14.43 6.19
N GLU A 499 -12.26 -15.08 6.32
CA GLU A 499 -12.63 -16.21 5.45
C GLU A 499 -12.83 -15.77 4.00
N SER A 500 -13.47 -14.61 3.78
CA SER A 500 -13.61 -14.02 2.44
C SER A 500 -12.25 -13.63 1.87
N ALA A 501 -11.35 -13.09 2.70
CA ALA A 501 -10.00 -12.74 2.29
C ALA A 501 -9.21 -13.98 1.85
N ILE A 502 -9.25 -15.06 2.64
CA ILE A 502 -8.63 -16.35 2.29
C ILE A 502 -9.19 -16.85 0.96
N TYR A 503 -10.52 -16.87 0.79
CA TYR A 503 -11.15 -17.30 -0.47
C TYR A 503 -10.65 -16.50 -1.68
N PHE A 504 -10.54 -15.17 -1.58
CA PHE A 504 -10.10 -14.35 -2.71
C PHE A 504 -8.59 -14.49 -3.00
N PHE A 505 -7.75 -14.62 -1.98
CA PHE A 505 -6.33 -14.84 -2.17
C PHE A 505 -6.04 -16.25 -2.68
N GLU A 506 -6.60 -17.28 -2.05
CA GLU A 506 -6.36 -18.67 -2.39
C GLU A 506 -7.08 -19.05 -3.70
N ASN A 507 -8.42 -19.06 -3.70
CA ASN A 507 -9.18 -19.51 -4.87
C ASN A 507 -9.21 -18.46 -5.98
N GLY A 508 -9.38 -17.19 -5.61
CA GLY A 508 -9.54 -16.10 -6.57
C GLY A 508 -8.24 -15.66 -7.25
N THR A 509 -7.09 -15.88 -6.61
CA THR A 509 -5.78 -15.40 -7.09
C THR A 509 -4.80 -16.55 -7.31
N LEU A 510 -4.47 -17.36 -6.31
CA LEU A 510 -3.43 -18.38 -6.43
C LEU A 510 -3.85 -19.59 -7.27
N GLU A 511 -5.02 -20.17 -7.00
CA GLU A 511 -5.53 -21.32 -7.77
C GLU A 511 -5.88 -20.93 -9.20
N GLU A 512 -6.53 -19.76 -9.37
CA GLU A 512 -6.94 -19.29 -10.68
C GLU A 512 -5.75 -18.78 -11.52
N PHE A 513 -4.75 -18.16 -10.88
CA PHE A 513 -3.57 -17.61 -11.52
C PHE A 513 -2.27 -18.09 -10.82
N PRO A 514 -1.85 -19.36 -11.01
CA PRO A 514 -0.69 -19.93 -10.31
C PRO A 514 0.64 -19.22 -10.55
N ASN A 515 0.75 -18.49 -11.66
CA ASN A 515 1.92 -17.69 -12.03
C ASN A 515 1.74 -16.20 -11.71
N THR A 516 0.78 -15.85 -10.84
CA THR A 516 0.54 -14.46 -10.45
C THR A 516 1.80 -13.82 -9.89
N ARG A 517 2.06 -12.57 -10.29
CA ARG A 517 3.16 -11.78 -9.69
C ARG A 517 2.91 -11.49 -8.20
N PHE A 518 1.67 -11.58 -7.74
CA PHE A 518 1.28 -11.33 -6.36
C PHE A 518 1.35 -12.57 -5.46
N LYS A 519 1.96 -13.68 -5.91
CA LYS A 519 2.01 -14.93 -5.14
C LYS A 519 2.42 -14.71 -3.68
N SER A 520 3.56 -14.07 -3.44
CA SER A 520 4.07 -13.84 -2.09
C SER A 520 3.21 -12.85 -1.28
N ALA A 521 2.53 -11.91 -1.95
CA ALA A 521 1.58 -11.01 -1.31
C ALA A 521 0.26 -11.71 -0.92
N ALA A 522 -0.23 -12.62 -1.77
CA ALA A 522 -1.40 -13.45 -1.48
C ALA A 522 -1.11 -14.43 -0.33
N PHE A 523 0.09 -15.02 -0.28
CA PHE A 523 0.54 -15.86 0.84
C PHE A 523 0.55 -15.06 2.14
N TYR A 524 1.15 -13.86 2.11
CA TYR A 524 1.10 -12.96 3.26
C TYR A 524 -0.35 -12.62 3.68
N GLY A 525 -1.22 -12.34 2.72
CA GLY A 525 -2.64 -12.06 2.97
C GLY A 525 -3.39 -13.23 3.60
N ILE A 526 -3.20 -14.46 3.10
CA ILE A 526 -3.77 -15.69 3.68
C ILE A 526 -3.24 -15.89 5.10
N ALA A 527 -1.92 -15.77 5.30
CA ALA A 527 -1.32 -15.95 6.61
C ALA A 527 -1.82 -14.93 7.64
N ARG A 528 -1.98 -13.65 7.24
CA ARG A 528 -2.57 -12.61 8.10
C ARG A 528 -4.04 -12.87 8.42
N SER A 529 -4.83 -13.33 7.44
CA SER A 529 -6.23 -13.71 7.68
C SER A 529 -6.36 -14.91 8.61
N ALA A 530 -5.54 -15.94 8.40
CA ALA A 530 -5.50 -17.12 9.26
C ALA A 530 -5.03 -16.77 10.67
N GLU A 531 -4.03 -15.91 10.82
CA GLU A 531 -3.61 -15.36 12.12
C GLU A 531 -4.76 -14.62 12.81
N GLY A 532 -5.52 -13.80 12.06
CA GLY A 532 -6.71 -13.12 12.58
C GLY A 532 -7.78 -14.08 13.09
N LEU A 533 -8.12 -15.12 12.32
CA LEU A 533 -9.06 -16.17 12.75
C LEU A 533 -8.54 -16.96 13.95
N ALA A 534 -7.24 -17.28 13.96
CA ALA A 534 -6.61 -17.97 15.07
C ALA A 534 -6.74 -17.17 16.38
N GLN A 535 -6.59 -15.84 16.31
CA GLN A 535 -6.76 -14.95 17.46
C GLN A 535 -8.23 -14.81 17.89
N GLN A 536 -9.16 -14.74 16.94
CA GLN A 536 -10.59 -14.60 17.24
C GLN A 536 -11.21 -15.86 17.86
N ASP A 537 -10.84 -17.04 17.33
CA ASP A 537 -11.45 -18.32 17.71
C ASP A 537 -10.55 -19.20 18.59
N GLU A 538 -9.37 -18.71 18.99
CA GLU A 538 -8.32 -19.50 19.66
C GLU A 538 -7.96 -20.78 18.89
N SER A 539 -8.02 -20.72 17.55
CA SER A 539 -7.90 -21.89 16.67
C SER A 539 -6.44 -22.24 16.37
N GLN A 540 -5.98 -23.36 16.94
CA GLN A 540 -4.65 -23.93 16.63
C GLN A 540 -4.52 -24.34 15.16
N GLU A 541 -5.60 -24.77 14.53
CA GLU A 541 -5.61 -25.11 13.10
C GLU A 541 -5.31 -23.88 12.25
N MET A 542 -6.01 -22.76 12.52
CA MET A 542 -5.75 -21.51 11.79
C MET A 542 -4.37 -20.93 12.12
N ALA A 543 -3.87 -21.11 13.34
CA ALA A 543 -2.49 -20.75 13.68
C ALA A 543 -1.48 -21.56 12.86
N GLN A 544 -1.71 -22.86 12.67
CA GLN A 544 -0.88 -23.70 11.83
C GLN A 544 -0.97 -23.29 10.35
N THR A 545 -2.16 -22.99 9.84
CA THR A 545 -2.33 -22.43 8.48
C THR A 545 -1.54 -21.13 8.31
N ALA A 546 -1.60 -20.23 9.28
CA ALA A 546 -0.82 -18.99 9.25
C ALA A 546 0.69 -19.27 9.20
N PHE A 547 1.17 -20.20 10.04
CA PHE A 547 2.58 -20.62 10.05
C PHE A 547 3.00 -21.19 8.71
N ASP A 548 2.20 -22.08 8.13
CA ASP A 548 2.50 -22.73 6.86
C ASP A 548 2.63 -21.68 5.76
N PHE A 549 1.67 -20.77 5.59
CA PHE A 549 1.74 -19.71 4.57
C PHE A 549 2.84 -18.66 4.83
N TYR A 550 3.22 -18.39 6.08
CA TYR A 550 4.37 -17.52 6.36
C TYR A 550 5.70 -18.18 6.03
N THR A 551 5.80 -19.49 6.19
CA THR A 551 7.06 -20.24 6.05
C THR A 551 7.19 -21.00 4.74
N ASP A 552 6.13 -21.04 3.93
CA ASP A 552 6.12 -21.67 2.63
C ASP A 552 7.24 -21.08 1.76
N ASP A 553 8.18 -21.96 1.39
CA ASP A 553 9.48 -21.62 0.81
C ASP A 553 9.45 -21.56 -0.72
N ASP A 554 8.26 -21.59 -1.30
CA ASP A 554 8.02 -21.59 -2.74
C ASP A 554 8.51 -20.29 -3.45
N ASP A 555 8.89 -19.27 -2.69
CA ASP A 555 9.47 -18.03 -3.19
C ASP A 555 10.67 -17.57 -2.33
N VAL A 556 11.82 -18.22 -2.53
CA VAL A 556 13.11 -17.94 -1.89
C VAL A 556 13.53 -16.46 -2.01
N LEU A 557 13.05 -15.77 -3.06
CA LEU A 557 13.32 -14.37 -3.38
C LEU A 557 12.25 -13.40 -2.87
N SER A 558 11.22 -13.89 -2.18
CA SER A 558 10.15 -13.08 -1.60
C SER A 558 10.75 -12.01 -0.68
N ALA A 559 10.42 -10.76 -0.96
CA ALA A 559 10.79 -9.64 -0.10
C ALA A 559 10.12 -9.71 1.29
N TYR A 560 9.07 -10.51 1.45
CA TYR A 560 8.42 -10.75 2.75
C TYR A 560 9.16 -11.78 3.62
N ARG A 561 10.04 -12.60 3.05
CA ARG A 561 10.52 -13.85 3.68
C ARG A 561 11.14 -13.65 5.06
N ARG A 562 11.90 -12.57 5.26
CA ARG A 562 12.54 -12.28 6.57
C ARG A 562 11.52 -11.91 7.64
N GLY A 563 10.59 -11.03 7.29
CA GLY A 563 9.49 -10.61 8.15
C GLY A 563 8.54 -11.75 8.49
N ASN A 564 8.13 -12.52 7.47
CA ASN A 564 7.24 -13.67 7.62
C ASN A 564 7.86 -14.75 8.51
N ALA A 565 9.15 -15.07 8.32
CA ALA A 565 9.84 -16.04 9.17
C ALA A 565 9.85 -15.61 10.64
N LEU A 566 10.05 -14.32 10.91
CA LEU A 566 9.98 -13.79 12.27
C LEU A 566 8.55 -13.82 12.82
N ARG A 567 7.57 -13.41 12.02
CA ARG A 567 6.15 -13.41 12.40
C ARG A 567 5.63 -14.82 12.71
N ALA A 568 6.00 -15.81 11.90
CA ALA A 568 5.68 -17.21 12.12
C ALA A 568 6.21 -17.74 13.47
N GLN A 569 7.43 -17.36 13.85
CA GLN A 569 8.05 -17.76 15.13
C GLN A 569 7.36 -17.14 16.35
N ARG A 570 6.61 -16.06 16.15
CA ARG A 570 5.91 -15.32 17.21
C ARG A 570 4.43 -15.66 17.29
N LEU A 571 3.94 -16.65 16.54
CA LEU A 571 2.53 -17.04 16.59
C LEU A 571 2.20 -17.65 17.98
N PRO A 572 1.30 -17.02 18.76
CA PRO A 572 1.13 -17.33 20.18
C PRO A 572 0.56 -18.74 20.45
N LEU A 573 -0.22 -19.30 19.51
CA LEU A 573 -0.88 -20.60 19.67
C LEU A 573 0.00 -21.79 19.25
N LEU A 574 1.18 -21.51 18.71
CA LEU A 574 2.18 -22.50 18.33
C LEU A 574 3.39 -22.35 19.26
N GLU A 575 3.20 -22.57 20.55
CA GLU A 575 4.31 -22.55 21.50
C GLU A 575 5.43 -23.49 21.01
N SER A 576 6.67 -22.98 21.06
CA SER A 576 7.84 -23.67 20.55
C SER A 576 8.00 -25.05 21.20
N LYS A 577 8.23 -26.08 20.39
CA LYS A 577 8.66 -27.41 20.87
C LYS A 577 9.97 -27.37 21.69
N ALA A 578 10.65 -26.21 21.77
CA ALA A 578 11.86 -26.02 22.54
C ALA A 578 11.59 -25.92 24.05
N GLU A 579 10.50 -25.28 24.50
CA GLU A 579 10.19 -25.19 25.93
C GLU A 579 9.67 -26.50 26.54
N THR A 580 9.03 -27.36 25.73
CA THR A 580 8.51 -28.64 26.21
C THR A 580 9.61 -29.70 26.39
N ALA A 581 10.78 -29.52 25.77
CA ALA A 581 11.93 -30.39 25.99
C ALA A 581 12.66 -30.06 27.31
N ASP A 582 12.83 -28.77 27.62
CA ASP A 582 13.51 -28.32 28.84
C ASP A 582 12.65 -28.56 30.10
N LYS A 583 11.32 -28.42 29.98
CA LYS A 583 10.36 -28.77 31.05
C LYS A 583 10.21 -30.29 31.28
N ARG A 584 10.60 -31.14 30.32
CA ARG A 584 10.61 -32.60 30.49
C ARG A 584 11.91 -33.12 31.09
N GLN A 585 13.05 -32.49 30.81
CA GLN A 585 14.33 -32.86 31.43
C GLN A 585 14.46 -32.43 32.89
N THR A 586 13.69 -31.43 33.33
CA THR A 586 13.66 -31.00 34.74
C THR A 586 12.61 -31.71 35.60
N ALA A 587 11.74 -32.54 35.00
CA ALA A 587 10.65 -33.24 35.70
C ALA A 587 10.91 -34.73 35.95
N GLU A 588 12.04 -35.27 35.48
CA GLU A 588 12.48 -36.65 35.75
C GLU A 588 13.68 -36.66 36.70
N ASP A 589 13.52 -36.12 37.90
CA ASP A 589 14.31 -36.56 39.06
C ASP A 589 13.53 -36.35 40.38
N PRO A 590 12.61 -37.25 40.75
CA PRO A 590 12.05 -37.28 42.09
C PRO A 590 13.02 -38.02 43.02
N GLU A 591 13.66 -37.25 43.91
CA GLU A 591 14.30 -37.73 45.13
C GLU A 591 13.40 -38.77 45.82
N MET A 592 13.89 -40.01 45.90
CA MET A 592 13.31 -41.04 46.76
C MET A 592 13.75 -40.81 48.22
N PRO A 593 12.84 -40.88 49.20
CA PRO A 593 13.19 -40.73 50.60
C PRO A 593 13.94 -41.95 51.14
N GLU A 594 15.05 -41.69 51.81
CA GLU A 594 15.84 -42.67 52.56
C GLU A 594 14.98 -43.44 53.57
N THR A 595 14.97 -44.77 53.43
CA THR A 595 14.51 -45.68 54.48
C THR A 595 15.66 -46.62 54.83
N GLU A 596 16.05 -46.61 56.10
CA GLU A 596 17.07 -47.47 56.70
C GLU A 596 16.75 -48.94 56.47
N PHE A 597 17.68 -49.69 55.86
CA PHE A 597 17.79 -51.14 56.08
C PHE A 597 19.24 -51.61 56.00
N GLU A 598 19.54 -52.52 56.93
CA GLU A 598 20.83 -53.07 57.34
C GLU A 598 21.62 -53.77 56.22
N SER A 599 22.95 -53.70 56.31
CA SER A 599 23.91 -54.58 55.60
C SER A 599 23.71 -56.05 56.01
N PRO A 600 23.96 -57.03 55.12
CA PRO A 600 25.34 -57.57 55.05
C PRO A 600 25.79 -58.14 53.68
N ASP A 601 27.10 -58.04 53.48
CA ASP A 601 28.02 -59.00 52.85
C ASP A 601 27.80 -59.58 51.42
N ASP A 602 28.95 -59.61 50.74
CA ASP A 602 29.50 -60.69 49.92
C ASP A 602 29.30 -60.72 48.38
N LYS A 603 30.47 -60.67 47.72
CA LYS A 603 30.90 -61.40 46.51
C LYS A 603 30.36 -60.92 45.15
N ALA A 604 31.19 -60.37 44.27
CA ALA A 604 32.28 -60.97 43.48
C ALA A 604 31.81 -61.71 42.20
N ASN A 605 32.62 -61.49 41.15
CA ASN A 605 32.68 -62.11 39.82
C ASN A 605 31.73 -61.53 38.76
N ALA A 606 32.25 -60.91 37.69
CA ALA A 606 32.99 -61.50 36.55
C ALA A 606 32.05 -62.37 35.69
N ALA A 607 32.05 -62.36 34.36
CA ALA A 607 33.01 -61.92 33.35
C ALA A 607 32.28 -61.83 31.99
N GLU A 608 32.99 -61.31 30.98
CA GLU A 608 32.97 -61.78 29.57
C GLU A 608 31.66 -61.64 28.76
N SER A 609 31.62 -61.23 27.49
CA SER A 609 32.62 -61.37 26.43
C SER A 609 32.22 -60.49 25.22
N SER A 610 33.28 -60.17 24.48
CA SER A 610 33.45 -59.50 23.17
C SER A 610 32.81 -60.30 21.99
N PRO A 611 33.08 -60.02 20.69
CA PRO A 611 32.72 -58.86 19.86
C PRO A 611 32.27 -59.26 18.40
N ALA A 612 32.22 -58.26 17.50
CA ALA A 612 32.39 -58.35 16.03
C ALA A 612 31.18 -58.96 15.25
N GLU A 613 30.88 -58.61 13.99
CA GLU A 613 31.70 -58.27 12.82
C GLU A 613 30.98 -57.29 11.87
N ALA A 614 31.77 -56.70 10.97
CA ALA A 614 31.38 -55.90 9.83
C ALA A 614 31.59 -56.69 8.52
N GLU A 615 30.76 -56.47 7.50
CA GLU A 615 31.05 -56.61 6.05
C GLU A 615 29.81 -56.11 5.28
N GLN A 616 29.85 -54.97 4.59
CA GLN A 616 30.29 -54.72 3.20
C GLN A 616 29.68 -55.61 2.10
N THR A 617 29.16 -54.91 1.07
CA THR A 617 28.98 -55.21 -0.38
C THR A 617 27.50 -55.04 -0.79
N THR A 618 27.05 -54.55 -1.95
CA THR A 618 27.56 -53.86 -3.16
C THR A 618 26.32 -53.52 -4.02
N GLU A 619 26.39 -52.46 -4.85
CA GLU A 619 25.73 -52.30 -6.18
C GLU A 619 24.21 -52.57 -6.35
N ASN A 620 23.43 -51.50 -6.56
CA ASN A 620 22.99 -51.04 -7.89
C ASN A 620 22.39 -49.63 -7.81
#